data_AF-A0AA97APA2-F1
#
_entry.id   AF-A0AA97APA2-F1
#
_cell.length_a   1.000
_cell.length_b   1.000
_cell.length_c   1.000
_cell.angle_alpha   90.00
_cell.angle_beta   90.00
_cell.angle_gamma   90.00
#
_symmetry.space_group_name_H-M   'P 1'
#
loop_
_entity.id
_entity.type
_entity.pdbx_description
1 polymer ?
#
loop_
_entity_poly.entity_id
_entity_poly.type
_entity_poly.pdbx_seq_one_letter_code
_entity_poly.pdbx_strand_id
1 'polypeptide(L)'
;MPSLDLPTTATAAEIITAALAERDITAEFMDEPLIGAGTNTWLDISSDQTATDVDYSRPYVSLYVYTEQTDDASVDRPIESRFDSWRVVVGDGTGRERLAFTAPAPEVDPVVEYIANWLTAPQN
;
A
#
# COMPACT_ATOMS: atom_id res chain seq x y z
N MET A 1 -10.93 21.94 7.97
CA MET A 1 -10.05 20.91 7.36
C MET A 1 -10.31 20.97 5.87
N PRO A 2 -9.31 21.22 5.02
CA PRO A 2 -9.52 21.18 3.58
C PRO A 2 -9.73 19.71 3.18
N SER A 3 -10.88 19.38 2.59
CA SER A 3 -11.03 18.14 1.82
C SER A 3 -10.03 18.19 0.68
N LEU A 4 -9.16 17.18 0.59
CA LEU A 4 -8.43 16.90 -0.62
C LEU A 4 -9.46 16.53 -1.70
N ASP A 5 -9.75 17.45 -2.62
CA ASP A 5 -10.41 17.13 -3.89
C ASP A 5 -9.44 16.26 -4.70
N LEU A 6 -9.45 14.96 -4.41
CA LEU A 6 -8.73 13.99 -5.22
C LEU A 6 -9.34 14.01 -6.64
N PRO A 7 -8.52 14.02 -7.72
CA PRO A 7 -9.05 13.96 -9.07
C PRO A 7 -9.92 12.71 -9.17
N THR A 8 -11.15 12.83 -9.70
CA THR A 8 -12.14 11.75 -9.84
C THR A 8 -11.70 10.58 -10.73
N THR A 9 -10.46 10.58 -11.21
CA THR A 9 -9.82 9.53 -12.02
C THR A 9 -8.49 9.04 -11.46
N ALA A 10 -8.00 9.60 -10.35
CA ALA A 10 -6.72 9.19 -9.79
C ALA A 10 -6.78 7.74 -9.29
N THR A 11 -5.74 6.96 -9.56
CA THR A 11 -5.65 5.60 -9.02
C THR A 11 -5.34 5.63 -7.53
N ALA A 12 -5.66 4.54 -6.84
CA ALA A 12 -5.30 4.38 -5.44
C ALA A 12 -3.78 4.53 -5.25
N ALA A 13 -2.98 4.00 -6.18
CA ALA A 13 -1.52 4.17 -6.20
C ALA A 13 -1.11 5.65 -6.26
N GLU A 14 -1.69 6.45 -7.16
CA GLU A 14 -1.38 7.87 -7.27
C GLU A 14 -1.71 8.64 -5.98
N ILE A 15 -2.88 8.36 -5.41
CA ILE A 15 -3.35 9.02 -4.18
C ILE A 15 -2.42 8.72 -3.00
N ILE A 16 -2.14 7.43 -2.75
CA ILE A 16 -1.32 7.05 -1.59
C ILE A 16 0.15 7.41 -1.79
N THR A 17 0.68 7.29 -3.01
CA THR A 17 2.08 7.62 -3.30
C THR A 17 2.34 9.11 -3.07
N ALA A 18 1.39 9.98 -3.46
CA ALA A 18 1.49 11.41 -3.16
C ALA A 18 1.54 11.67 -1.64
N ALA A 19 0.67 11.02 -0.86
CA ALA A 19 0.62 11.18 0.59
C ALA A 19 1.85 10.59 1.31
N LEU A 20 2.41 9.48 0.81
CA LEU A 20 3.67 8.91 1.30
C LEU A 20 4.87 9.83 1.00
N ALA A 21 4.91 10.42 -0.20
CA ALA A 21 5.96 11.33 -0.60
C ALA A 21 6.01 12.61 0.26
N GLU A 22 4.86 13.09 0.77
CA GLU A 22 4.82 14.20 1.75
C GLU A 22 5.53 13.86 3.09
N ARG A 23 5.83 12.59 3.34
CA ARG A 23 6.56 12.08 4.51
C ARG A 23 7.97 11.59 4.18
N ASP A 24 8.48 11.87 2.99
CA ASP A 24 9.75 11.35 2.45
C ASP A 24 9.78 9.80 2.41
N ILE A 25 8.62 9.15 2.22
CA ILE A 25 8.50 7.70 2.09
C ILE A 25 8.38 7.33 0.61
N THR A 26 9.24 6.42 0.16
CA THR A 26 9.21 5.86 -1.18
C THR A 26 8.51 4.51 -1.19
N ALA A 27 7.81 4.24 -2.30
CA ALA A 27 7.12 2.99 -2.54
C ALA A 27 7.37 2.54 -3.99
N GLU A 28 7.56 1.25 -4.19
CA GLU A 28 7.74 0.62 -5.50
C GLU A 28 6.42 0.02 -5.96
N PHE A 29 6.00 0.32 -7.18
CA PHE A 29 4.79 -0.27 -7.75
C PHE A 29 5.09 -1.66 -8.29
N MET A 30 4.25 -2.61 -7.91
CA MET A 30 4.39 -4.02 -8.25
C MET A 30 3.13 -4.51 -8.98
N ASP A 31 3.34 -5.39 -9.96
CA ASP A 31 2.27 -6.09 -10.64
C ASP A 31 2.57 -7.60 -10.78
N GLU A 32 1.52 -8.42 -10.69
CA GLU A 32 1.61 -9.86 -10.91
C GLU A 32 0.41 -10.36 -11.73
N PRO A 33 0.65 -10.91 -12.93
CA PRO A 33 -0.40 -11.53 -13.74
C PRO A 33 -1.00 -12.77 -13.07
N LEU A 34 -2.34 -12.83 -13.00
CA LEU A 34 -3.07 -13.97 -12.44
C LEU A 34 -3.30 -15.09 -13.47
N ILE A 35 -3.28 -16.34 -13.01
CA ILE A 35 -3.64 -17.50 -13.82
C ILE A 35 -5.17 -17.53 -13.99
N GLY A 36 -5.67 -16.94 -15.08
CA GLY A 36 -7.10 -17.01 -15.46
C GLY A 36 -7.58 -15.77 -16.20
N ALA A 37 -7.16 -14.59 -15.72
CA ALA A 37 -7.21 -13.27 -16.34
C ALA A 37 -6.98 -12.23 -15.23
N GLY A 38 -6.44 -11.06 -15.56
CA GLY A 38 -6.22 -9.96 -14.62
C GLY A 38 -4.80 -9.91 -14.04
N THR A 39 -4.56 -8.87 -13.25
CA THR A 39 -3.26 -8.55 -12.67
C THR A 39 -3.50 -8.00 -11.26
N ASN A 40 -2.87 -8.61 -10.25
CA ASN A 40 -2.80 -8.01 -8.93
C ASN A 40 -1.82 -6.86 -8.97
N THR A 41 -2.14 -5.75 -8.30
CA THR A 41 -1.20 -4.61 -8.18
C THR A 41 -1.13 -4.15 -6.74
N TRP A 42 0.08 -3.80 -6.29
CA TRP A 42 0.33 -3.30 -4.95
C TRP A 42 1.54 -2.37 -4.93
N LEU A 43 1.81 -1.76 -3.78
CA LEU A 43 3.00 -0.98 -3.52
C LEU A 43 3.84 -1.66 -2.46
N ASP A 44 5.13 -1.86 -2.71
CA ASP A 44 6.08 -2.34 -1.73
C ASP A 44 6.96 -1.21 -1.17
N ILE A 45 7.16 -1.22 0.14
CA ILE A 45 7.87 -0.19 0.91
C ILE A 45 8.94 -0.89 1.74
N SER A 46 10.19 -0.65 1.38
CA SER A 46 11.35 -1.20 2.09
C SER A 46 11.48 -0.58 3.49
N SER A 47 11.90 -1.36 4.49
CA SER A 47 12.36 -0.78 5.77
C SER A 47 13.61 0.10 5.60
N ASP A 48 14.41 -0.15 4.56
CA ASP A 48 15.56 0.66 4.18
C ASP A 48 15.17 1.64 3.05
N GLN A 49 14.78 2.86 3.44
CA GLN A 49 14.36 3.94 2.54
C GLN A 49 15.51 4.58 1.75
N THR A 50 16.76 4.09 1.93
CA THR A 50 17.92 4.57 1.17
C THR A 50 18.26 3.68 -0.03
N ALA A 51 17.67 2.48 -0.10
CA ALA A 51 17.84 1.55 -1.20
C ALA A 51 17.02 1.99 -2.43
N THR A 52 17.48 1.61 -3.63
CA THR A 52 16.78 1.90 -4.89
C THR A 52 15.67 0.88 -5.17
N ASP A 53 15.85 -0.35 -4.72
CA ASP A 53 14.91 -1.47 -4.91
C ASP A 53 14.53 -2.07 -3.53
N VAL A 54 13.39 -2.75 -3.45
CA VAL A 54 12.96 -3.47 -2.23
C VAL A 54 13.80 -4.74 -2.00
N ASP A 55 14.49 -4.80 -0.86
CA ASP A 55 15.22 -5.99 -0.39
C ASP A 55 14.29 -6.89 0.44
N TYR A 56 13.69 -7.90 -0.19
CA TYR A 56 12.81 -8.87 0.47
C TYR A 56 13.49 -9.82 1.47
N SER A 57 14.82 -9.73 1.65
CA SER A 57 15.51 -10.39 2.76
C SER A 57 15.46 -9.59 4.07
N ARG A 58 14.94 -8.37 4.01
CA ARG A 58 14.69 -7.48 5.14
C ARG A 58 13.19 -7.27 5.34
N PRO A 59 12.77 -6.69 6.48
CA PRO A 59 11.38 -6.31 6.65
C PRO A 59 10.92 -5.32 5.59
N TYR A 60 9.69 -5.50 5.10
CA TYR A 60 9.04 -4.63 4.12
C TYR A 60 7.55 -4.54 4.40
N VAL A 61 6.88 -3.58 3.78
CA VAL A 61 5.44 -3.42 3.79
C VAL A 61 4.91 -3.56 2.37
N SER A 62 3.90 -4.40 2.19
CA SER A 62 3.07 -4.42 0.98
C SER A 62 1.74 -3.73 1.26
N LEU A 63 1.34 -2.83 0.38
CA LEU A 63 0.14 -2.02 0.49
C LEU A 63 -0.72 -2.16 -0.74
N TYR A 64 -1.99 -2.52 -0.55
CA TYR A 64 -2.97 -2.59 -1.62
C TYR A 64 -4.37 -2.20 -1.18
N VAL A 65 -5.23 -1.88 -2.15
CA VAL A 65 -6.68 -1.80 -1.91
C VAL A 65 -7.29 -3.16 -2.17
N TYR A 66 -8.02 -3.67 -1.19
CA TYR A 66 -8.75 -4.91 -1.25
C TYR A 66 -10.26 -4.65 -1.36
N THR A 67 -10.90 -5.32 -2.32
CA THR A 67 -12.37 -5.31 -2.49
C THR A 67 -12.95 -6.67 -2.12
N GLU A 68 -13.68 -6.70 -1.01
CA GLU A 68 -14.24 -7.96 -0.47
C GLU A 68 -15.26 -8.64 -1.42
N GLN A 69 -15.98 -7.87 -2.24
CA GLN A 69 -17.01 -8.42 -3.12
C GLN A 69 -16.44 -9.24 -4.28
N THR A 70 -15.25 -8.87 -4.75
CA THR A 70 -14.59 -9.50 -5.90
C THR A 70 -13.35 -10.28 -5.49
N ASP A 71 -12.99 -10.25 -4.20
CA ASP A 71 -11.75 -10.81 -3.67
C ASP A 71 -10.52 -10.32 -4.45
N ASP A 72 -10.51 -9.02 -4.76
CA ASP A 72 -9.52 -8.39 -5.64
C ASP A 72 -8.54 -7.50 -4.84
N ALA A 73 -7.28 -7.48 -5.27
CA ALA A 73 -6.21 -6.66 -4.70
C ALA A 73 -5.55 -5.81 -5.80
N SER A 74 -5.82 -4.50 -5.80
CA SER A 74 -5.33 -3.62 -6.84
C SER A 74 -5.18 -2.18 -6.36
N VAL A 75 -4.06 -1.55 -6.71
CA VAL A 75 -3.84 -0.10 -6.56
C VAL A 75 -3.91 0.66 -7.88
N ASP A 76 -3.91 -0.05 -9.02
CA ASP A 76 -3.97 0.53 -10.38
C ASP A 76 -5.41 0.76 -10.87
N ARG A 77 -6.24 1.28 -9.97
CA ARG A 77 -7.61 1.68 -10.29
C ARG A 77 -8.07 2.77 -9.33
N PRO A 78 -9.12 3.53 -9.70
CA PRO A 78 -9.77 4.42 -8.76
C PRO A 78 -10.34 3.64 -7.56
N ILE A 79 -10.50 4.35 -6.44
CA ILE A 79 -11.27 3.86 -5.29
C ILE A 79 -12.74 4.05 -5.62
N GLU A 80 -13.42 2.96 -5.94
CA GLU A 80 -14.79 3.00 -6.50
C GLU A 80 -15.86 2.69 -5.46
N SER A 81 -15.47 1.98 -4.40
CA SER A 81 -16.44 1.35 -3.51
C SER A 81 -16.21 1.72 -2.05
N ARG A 82 -17.30 1.95 -1.32
CA ARG A 82 -17.25 2.03 0.16
C ARG A 82 -16.83 0.71 0.83
N PHE A 83 -16.79 -0.38 0.05
CA PHE A 83 -16.36 -1.70 0.49
C PHE A 83 -14.88 -1.94 0.18
N ASP A 84 -14.20 -0.97 -0.43
CA ASP A 84 -12.75 -1.01 -0.61
C ASP A 84 -12.07 -0.70 0.71
N SER A 85 -10.99 -1.43 0.98
CA SER A 85 -10.17 -1.25 2.19
C SER A 85 -8.70 -1.25 1.84
N TRP A 86 -7.94 -0.32 2.40
CA TRP A 86 -6.49 -0.42 2.45
C TRP A 86 -6.10 -1.60 3.32
N ARG A 87 -5.15 -2.41 2.84
CA ARG A 87 -4.51 -3.47 3.59
C ARG A 87 -3.01 -3.24 3.61
N VAL A 88 -2.46 -3.19 4.81
CA VAL A 88 -1.02 -3.12 5.06
C VAL A 88 -0.57 -4.50 5.53
N VAL A 89 0.25 -5.15 4.72
CA VAL A 89 0.88 -6.44 5.02
C VAL A 89 2.34 -6.17 5.35
N VAL A 90 2.86 -6.78 6.41
CA VAL A 90 4.28 -6.68 6.79
C VAL A 90 4.95 -8.01 6.52
N GLY A 91 6.00 -7.99 5.71
CA GLY A 91 6.95 -9.08 5.55
C GLY A 91 8.10 -8.97 6.53
N ASP A 92 8.57 -10.09 7.08
CA ASP A 92 9.67 -10.13 8.08
C ASP A 92 11.05 -10.39 7.47
N GLY A 93 11.17 -10.47 6.15
CA GLY A 93 12.41 -10.80 5.44
C GLY A 93 12.75 -12.30 5.39
N THR A 94 11.93 -13.16 6.02
CA THR A 94 12.10 -14.63 6.01
C THR A 94 11.10 -15.35 5.10
N GLY A 95 10.35 -14.57 4.30
CA GLY A 95 9.27 -15.05 3.45
C GLY A 95 7.94 -15.24 4.19
N ARG A 96 7.81 -14.71 5.41
CA ARG A 96 6.53 -14.68 6.13
C ARG A 96 5.94 -13.28 6.05
N GLU A 97 4.66 -13.24 5.75
CA GLU A 97 3.86 -12.02 5.68
C GLU A 97 2.67 -12.11 6.63
N ARG A 98 2.26 -10.98 7.18
CA ARG A 98 1.04 -10.88 7.98
C ARG A 98 0.29 -9.59 7.72
N LEU A 99 -1.04 -9.67 7.69
CA LEU A 99 -1.88 -8.47 7.72
C LEU A 99 -1.64 -7.74 9.05
N ALA A 100 -1.22 -6.49 8.96
CA ALA A 100 -0.78 -5.69 10.10
C ALA A 100 -1.72 -4.52 10.40
N PHE A 101 -2.35 -3.95 9.37
CA PHE A 101 -3.32 -2.87 9.50
C PHE A 101 -4.34 -2.88 8.35
N THR A 102 -5.55 -2.37 8.64
CA THR A 102 -6.62 -2.18 7.67
C THR A 102 -7.33 -0.86 7.92
N ALA A 103 -7.67 -0.14 6.86
CA ALA A 103 -8.50 1.06 6.92
C ALA A 103 -9.49 1.10 5.75
N PRO A 104 -10.62 1.82 5.86
CA PRO A 104 -11.47 2.11 4.71
C PRO A 104 -10.66 2.82 3.60
N ALA A 105 -10.87 2.47 2.33
CA ALA A 105 -10.09 3.04 1.23
C ALA A 105 -10.16 4.58 1.11
N PRO A 106 -11.30 5.26 1.42
CA PRO A 106 -11.31 6.72 1.45
C PRO A 106 -10.41 7.36 2.53
N GLU A 107 -9.96 6.58 3.52
CA GLU A 107 -9.13 7.05 4.63
C GLU A 107 -7.64 6.73 4.37
N VAL A 108 -6.93 7.67 3.75
CA VAL A 108 -5.50 7.55 3.42
C VAL A 108 -4.61 7.91 4.61
N ASP A 109 -4.95 8.96 5.36
CA ASP A 109 -4.10 9.46 6.46
C ASP A 109 -3.75 8.39 7.50
N PRO A 110 -4.68 7.54 8.00
CA PRO A 110 -4.34 6.51 8.97
C PRO A 110 -3.36 5.45 8.44
N VAL A 111 -3.41 5.18 7.12
CA VAL A 111 -2.51 4.23 6.46
C VAL A 111 -1.10 4.80 6.39
N VAL A 112 -0.96 6.05 5.96
CA VAL A 112 0.32 6.76 5.90
C VAL A 112 0.93 6.91 7.28
N GLU A 113 0.12 7.26 8.29
CA GLU A 113 0.56 7.35 9.68
C GLU A 113 1.05 6.00 10.21
N TYR A 114 0.33 4.91 9.92
CA TYR A 114 0.76 3.57 10.29
C TYR A 114 2.13 3.22 9.69
N ILE A 115 2.32 3.46 8.39
CA ILE A 115 3.57 3.14 7.69
C ILE A 115 4.73 4.00 8.21
N ALA A 116 4.51 5.30 8.44
CA ALA A 116 5.53 6.18 9.00
C ALA A 116 5.95 5.75 10.43
N ASN A 117 4.98 5.37 11.25
CA ASN A 117 5.25 4.85 12.59
C ASN A 117 5.97 3.49 12.54
N TRP A 118 5.59 2.63 11.59
CA TRP A 118 6.27 1.37 11.36
C TRP A 118 7.73 1.62 11.01
N LEU A 119 8.05 2.44 10.00
CA LEU A 119 9.42 2.74 9.56
C LEU A 119 10.34 3.30 10.66
N THR A 120 9.79 3.97 11.66
CA THR A 120 10.56 4.54 12.78
C THR A 120 10.69 3.62 13.99
N ALA A 121 9.91 2.55 14.04
CA ALA A 121 9.98 1.54 15.09
C ALA A 121 11.06 0.47 14.77
N PRO A 122 11.67 -0.15 15.79
CA PRO A 122 12.52 -1.33 15.57
C PRO A 122 11.73 -2.45 14.91
N GLN A 123 12.21 -2.91 13.75
CA GLN A 123 11.67 -4.09 13.08
C GLN A 123 12.30 -5.34 13.71
N ASN A 124 11.54 -6.02 14.55
CA ASN A 124 11.93 -7.31 15.13
C ASN A 124 11.23 -8.46 14.42
#